data_AF-A0A1F8U6M3-F1
#
_entry.id   AF-A0A1F8U6M3-F1
#
_cell.length_a   1.000
_cell.length_b   1.000
_cell.length_c   1.000
_cell.angle_alpha   90.00
_cell.angle_beta   90.00
_cell.angle_gamma   90.00
#
_symmetry.space_group_name_H-M   'P 1'
#
loop_
_entity.id
_entity.type
_entity.pdbx_description
1 polymer ?
#
loop_
_entity_poly.entity_id
_entity_poly.type
_entity_poly.pdbx_seq_one_letter_code
_entity_poly.pdbx_strand_id
1 'polypeptide(L)'
;MSDIITSENLEQLVELNRTIKDEVFSMIVNLDVKYNTSRITNKENLALKILKDNHLIQIPVEDEYWGGAVFVKYGMKIPILNTAQPRVYQYFVAWHEVYHLVYDSNLPGEMHNITVDMKMNERMADYFAASVMLGNVYEYYYTLEDEEFVNRIIRCMDLYKAPYKAVLIHLFEQAISLYKDMNLRNLILQHFDKKPDNMVERFKKLELDPELAMPTNLVSLGGLDKLILKKVEENPDTTYHESNYKFLMQLKERMMKLAVRV
;
A
#
# COMPACT_ATOMS: atom_id res chain seq x y z
N MET A 1 3.35 7.20 -12.03
CA MET A 1 1.95 7.72 -12.11
C MET A 1 1.15 6.76 -12.97
N SER A 2 0.52 5.80 -12.29
CA SER A 2 -0.53 4.94 -12.84
C SER A 2 -1.66 5.80 -13.42
N ASP A 3 -2.22 5.44 -14.57
CA ASP A 3 -3.36 6.13 -15.15
C ASP A 3 -4.54 6.09 -14.16
N ILE A 4 -5.35 7.16 -14.07
CA ILE A 4 -6.48 7.20 -13.15
C ILE A 4 -7.46 6.08 -13.52
N ILE A 5 -7.66 5.12 -12.62
CA ILE A 5 -8.58 4.00 -12.80
C ILE A 5 -10.01 4.48 -12.53
N THR A 6 -10.90 4.31 -13.51
CA THR A 6 -12.32 4.70 -13.47
C THR A 6 -13.20 3.52 -13.89
N SER A 7 -14.52 3.64 -13.78
CA SER A 7 -15.44 2.62 -14.27
C SER A 7 -15.28 2.36 -15.78
N GLU A 8 -14.84 3.37 -16.54
CA GLU A 8 -14.73 3.29 -18.00
C GLU A 8 -13.57 2.41 -18.47
N ASN A 9 -12.48 2.34 -17.71
CA ASN A 9 -11.29 1.55 -18.06
C ASN A 9 -11.15 0.25 -17.24
N LEU A 10 -12.12 -0.06 -16.37
CA LEU A 10 -12.05 -1.20 -15.46
C LEU A 10 -11.96 -2.56 -16.19
N GLU A 11 -12.63 -2.71 -17.33
CA GLU A 11 -12.56 -3.95 -18.13
C GLU A 11 -11.17 -4.15 -18.72
N GLN A 12 -10.61 -3.11 -19.32
CA GLN A 12 -9.26 -3.12 -19.87
C GLN A 12 -8.22 -3.40 -18.78
N LEU A 13 -8.41 -2.82 -17.59
CA LEU A 13 -7.58 -3.09 -16.42
C LEU A 13 -7.60 -4.57 -16.02
N VAL A 14 -8.78 -5.20 -15.99
CA VAL A 14 -8.88 -6.63 -15.66
C VAL A 14 -8.30 -7.53 -16.75
N GLU A 15 -8.45 -7.16 -18.02
CA GLU A 15 -7.76 -7.86 -19.12
C GLU A 15 -6.25 -7.78 -18.96
N LEU A 16 -5.72 -6.62 -18.59
CA LEU A 16 -4.30 -6.43 -18.30
C LEU A 16 -3.85 -7.23 -17.07
N ASN A 17 -4.63 -7.25 -15.99
CA ASN A 17 -4.33 -8.08 -14.81
C ASN A 17 -4.21 -9.56 -15.18
N ARG A 18 -5.06 -10.06 -16.09
CA ARG A 18 -4.98 -11.46 -16.57
C ARG A 18 -3.66 -11.77 -17.25
N THR A 19 -3.06 -10.84 -17.98
CA THR A 19 -1.79 -11.09 -18.67
C THR A 19 -0.60 -11.17 -17.73
N ILE A 20 -0.67 -10.51 -16.56
CA ILE A 20 0.41 -10.47 -15.55
C ILE A 20 0.17 -11.42 -14.36
N LYS A 21 -0.96 -12.14 -14.36
CA LYS A 21 -1.44 -12.86 -13.18
C LYS A 21 -0.49 -13.95 -12.68
N ASP A 22 -0.02 -14.80 -13.59
CA ASP A 22 0.83 -15.93 -13.23
C ASP A 22 2.20 -15.47 -12.71
N GLU A 23 2.71 -14.38 -13.28
CA GLU A 23 3.95 -13.73 -12.84
C GLU A 23 3.80 -13.17 -11.43
N VAL A 24 2.74 -12.40 -11.17
CA VAL A 24 2.46 -11.86 -9.83
C VAL A 24 2.25 -12.99 -8.82
N PHE A 25 1.55 -14.06 -9.18
CA PHE A 25 1.37 -15.21 -8.29
C PHE A 25 2.70 -15.87 -7.92
N SER A 26 3.60 -16.04 -8.90
CA SER A 26 4.95 -16.55 -8.68
C SER A 26 5.75 -15.66 -7.71
N MET A 27 5.65 -14.33 -7.86
CA MET A 27 6.26 -13.36 -6.94
C MET A 27 5.73 -13.52 -5.51
N ILE A 28 4.43 -13.70 -5.32
CA ILE A 28 3.82 -13.85 -3.98
C ILE A 28 4.31 -15.13 -3.29
N VAL A 29 4.35 -16.25 -4.03
CA VAL A 29 4.90 -17.51 -3.51
C VAL A 29 6.38 -17.33 -3.13
N ASN A 30 7.15 -16.63 -3.97
CA ASN A 30 8.55 -16.32 -3.67
C ASN A 30 8.71 -15.45 -2.42
N LEU A 31 7.82 -14.45 -2.25
CA LEU A 31 7.83 -13.54 -1.13
C LEU A 31 7.65 -14.28 0.19
N ASP A 32 6.65 -15.17 0.28
CA ASP A 32 6.37 -15.91 1.50
C ASP A 32 7.55 -16.82 1.90
N VAL A 33 8.18 -17.49 0.94
CA VAL A 33 9.33 -18.36 1.19
C VAL A 33 10.56 -17.57 1.65
N LYS A 34 10.86 -16.43 1.03
CA LYS A 34 12.13 -15.70 1.28
C LYS A 34 12.04 -14.70 2.42
N TYR A 35 10.92 -13.98 2.55
CA TYR A 35 10.82 -12.80 3.42
C TYR A 35 9.95 -13.03 4.66
N ASN A 36 9.10 -14.05 4.67
CA ASN A 36 8.25 -14.40 5.82
C ASN A 36 8.90 -15.43 6.77
N THR A 37 10.20 -15.28 7.07
CA THR A 37 10.95 -16.25 7.90
C THR A 37 10.40 -16.40 9.33
N SER A 38 9.73 -15.37 9.84
CA SER A 38 9.10 -15.37 11.17
C SER A 38 7.65 -15.89 11.17
N ARG A 39 7.14 -16.39 10.03
CA ARG A 39 5.76 -16.90 9.87
C ARG A 39 4.69 -15.91 10.36
N ILE A 40 4.88 -14.64 10.02
CA ILE A 40 3.90 -13.58 10.31
C ILE A 40 2.65 -13.86 9.47
N THR A 41 1.53 -14.05 10.15
CA THR A 41 0.23 -14.32 9.51
C THR A 41 -0.48 -13.04 9.11
N ASN A 42 -0.30 -11.95 9.87
CA ASN A 42 -0.86 -10.64 9.56
C ASN A 42 -0.09 -9.98 8.40
N LYS A 43 -0.77 -9.77 7.27
CA LYS A 43 -0.13 -9.29 6.03
C LYS A 43 0.40 -7.86 6.15
N GLU A 44 -0.36 -6.98 6.79
CA GLU A 44 0.05 -5.59 7.02
C GLU A 44 1.37 -5.50 7.81
N ASN A 45 1.51 -6.29 8.87
CA ASN A 45 2.71 -6.36 9.69
C ASN A 45 3.89 -6.94 8.91
N LEU A 46 3.66 -7.91 8.02
CA LEU A 46 4.69 -8.46 7.17
C LEU A 46 5.23 -7.41 6.19
N ALA A 47 4.35 -6.66 5.49
CA ALA A 47 4.77 -5.58 4.61
C ALA A 47 5.62 -4.54 5.36
N LEU A 48 5.09 -4.03 6.48
CA LEU A 48 5.78 -3.04 7.29
C LEU A 48 7.11 -3.57 7.85
N LYS A 49 7.20 -4.86 8.21
CA LYS A 49 8.47 -5.46 8.63
C LYS A 49 9.48 -5.43 7.49
N ILE A 50 9.13 -5.92 6.31
CA ILE A 50 10.03 -5.96 5.14
C ILE A 50 10.57 -4.57 4.83
N LEU A 51 9.68 -3.56 4.84
CA LEU A 51 10.08 -2.16 4.62
C LEU A 51 10.95 -1.62 5.77
N LYS A 52 10.62 -1.92 7.03
CA LYS A 52 11.40 -1.48 8.21
C LYS A 52 12.79 -2.09 8.26
N ASP A 53 12.93 -3.34 7.82
CA ASP A 53 14.22 -4.02 7.64
C ASP A 53 15.10 -3.28 6.61
N ASN A 54 14.49 -2.41 5.78
CA ASN A 54 15.14 -1.53 4.80
C ASN A 54 14.99 -0.04 5.15
N HIS A 55 14.95 0.30 6.45
CA HIS A 55 14.94 1.69 6.95
C HIS A 55 13.72 2.54 6.54
N LEU A 56 12.54 1.92 6.47
CA LEU A 56 11.27 2.62 6.19
C LEU A 56 11.12 3.95 6.94
N ILE A 57 10.92 5.01 6.15
CA ILE A 57 10.50 6.32 6.64
C ILE A 57 8.98 6.42 6.52
N GLN A 58 8.33 6.89 7.57
CA GLN A 58 6.88 7.13 7.58
C GLN A 58 6.65 8.57 8.01
N ILE A 59 6.01 9.37 7.16
CA ILE A 59 5.82 10.80 7.41
C ILE A 59 4.47 11.25 6.81
N PRO A 60 3.76 12.18 7.46
CA PRO A 60 2.54 12.73 6.88
C PRO A 60 2.92 13.72 5.79
N VAL A 61 2.35 13.54 4.60
CA VAL A 61 2.51 14.42 3.44
C VAL A 61 1.12 14.82 2.96
N GLU A 62 0.85 16.12 2.95
CA GLU A 62 -0.41 16.71 2.49
C GLU A 62 -0.50 16.71 0.95
N ASP A 63 -0.45 15.52 0.37
CA ASP A 63 -0.66 15.26 -1.05
C ASP A 63 -1.54 14.01 -1.18
N GLU A 64 -2.74 14.21 -1.71
CA GLU A 64 -3.73 13.15 -1.85
C GLU A 64 -3.34 12.09 -2.89
N TYR A 65 -2.44 12.42 -3.82
CA TYR A 65 -1.98 11.55 -4.90
C TYR A 65 -0.65 10.86 -4.59
N TRP A 66 0.05 11.27 -3.52
CA TRP A 66 1.31 10.67 -3.12
C TRP A 66 1.11 9.67 -1.97
N GLY A 67 1.23 8.38 -2.28
CA GLY A 67 1.11 7.30 -1.30
C GLY A 67 2.45 6.90 -0.66
N GLY A 68 3.50 6.82 -1.48
CA GLY A 68 4.81 6.30 -1.09
C GLY A 68 5.80 6.33 -2.25
N ALA A 69 7.04 5.92 -1.96
CA ALA A 69 8.06 5.68 -2.97
C ALA A 69 9.25 4.90 -2.39
N VAL A 70 9.96 4.13 -3.22
CA VAL A 70 11.30 3.62 -2.93
C VAL A 70 12.36 4.51 -3.56
N PHE A 71 13.15 5.20 -2.75
CA PHE A 71 14.30 5.96 -3.21
C PHE A 71 15.52 5.07 -3.35
N VAL A 72 16.14 5.05 -4.53
CA VAL A 72 17.38 4.30 -4.76
C VAL A 72 18.55 5.24 -5.00
N LYS A 73 19.57 5.18 -4.15
CA LYS A 73 20.79 5.97 -4.30
C LYS A 73 22.01 5.22 -3.77
N TYR A 74 23.06 5.13 -4.57
CA TYR A 74 24.32 4.43 -4.21
C TYR A 74 24.10 2.99 -3.72
N GLY A 75 23.16 2.27 -4.34
CA GLY A 75 22.81 0.90 -3.95
C GLY A 75 21.95 0.79 -2.68
N MET A 76 21.65 1.89 -1.99
CA MET A 76 20.68 1.92 -0.89
C MET A 76 19.28 2.11 -1.45
N LYS A 77 18.34 1.27 -1.03
CA LYS A 77 16.91 1.43 -1.26
C LYS A 77 16.24 1.86 0.05
N ILE A 78 15.58 3.02 0.06
CA ILE A 78 14.89 3.55 1.24
C ILE A 78 13.41 3.75 0.88
N PRO A 79 12.50 2.92 1.43
CA PRO A 79 11.08 3.11 1.23
C PRO A 79 10.57 4.26 2.11
N ILE A 80 9.60 5.01 1.58
CA ILE A 80 8.90 6.08 2.27
C ILE A 80 7.39 5.87 2.10
N LEU A 81 6.63 6.02 3.19
CA LEU A 81 5.16 5.96 3.18
C LEU A 81 4.54 7.27 3.69
N ASN A 82 3.49 7.71 3.00
CA ASN A 82 2.64 8.81 3.42
C ASN A 82 1.68 8.37 4.55
N THR A 83 1.81 8.98 5.73
CA THR A 83 0.95 8.66 6.87
C THR A 83 -0.27 9.57 7.03
N ALA A 84 -0.43 10.57 6.16
CA ALA A 84 -1.61 11.42 6.06
C ALA A 84 -2.76 10.77 5.27
N GLN A 85 -2.51 9.64 4.60
CA GLN A 85 -3.53 8.84 3.92
C GLN A 85 -4.25 7.93 4.92
N PRO A 86 -5.50 7.50 4.66
CA PRO A 86 -6.18 6.56 5.55
C PRO A 86 -5.40 5.24 5.69
N ARG A 87 -5.47 4.61 6.86
CA ARG A 87 -4.64 3.46 7.22
C ARG A 87 -4.74 2.28 6.24
N VAL A 88 -5.92 1.99 5.68
CA VAL A 88 -6.07 0.96 4.62
C VAL A 88 -5.30 1.28 3.34
N TYR A 89 -5.18 2.57 2.98
CA TYR A 89 -4.35 3.01 1.86
C TYR A 89 -2.87 2.85 2.19
N GLN A 90 -2.47 3.18 3.42
CA GLN A 90 -1.08 2.98 3.85
C GLN A 90 -0.65 1.51 3.75
N TYR A 91 -1.53 0.56 4.11
CA TYR A 91 -1.24 -0.87 3.99
C TYR A 91 -1.14 -1.33 2.54
N PHE A 92 -2.02 -0.85 1.67
CA PHE A 92 -1.96 -1.14 0.24
C PHE A 92 -0.67 -0.61 -0.38
N VAL A 93 -0.35 0.65 -0.11
CA VAL A 93 0.90 1.27 -0.59
C VAL A 93 2.10 0.54 0.01
N ALA A 94 2.08 0.11 1.27
CA ALA A 94 3.18 -0.66 1.83
C ALA A 94 3.49 -1.92 1.01
N TRP A 95 2.46 -2.66 0.57
CA TRP A 95 2.68 -3.81 -0.32
C TRP A 95 3.14 -3.41 -1.73
N HIS A 96 2.63 -2.31 -2.27
CA HIS A 96 3.09 -1.73 -3.53
C HIS A 96 4.58 -1.38 -3.46
N GLU A 97 5.05 -0.73 -2.39
CA GLU A 97 6.47 -0.42 -2.20
C GLU A 97 7.32 -1.67 -1.92
N VAL A 98 6.76 -2.71 -1.29
CA VAL A 98 7.47 -4.00 -1.15
C VAL A 98 7.76 -4.59 -2.53
N TYR A 99 6.82 -4.50 -3.47
CA TYR A 99 7.08 -4.91 -4.85
C TYR A 99 8.26 -4.15 -5.45
N HIS A 100 8.26 -2.81 -5.36
CA HIS A 100 9.37 -2.01 -5.89
C HIS A 100 10.71 -2.27 -5.20
N LEU A 101 10.67 -2.53 -3.90
CA LEU A 101 11.86 -2.83 -3.12
C LEU A 101 12.50 -4.15 -3.56
N VAL A 102 11.68 -5.18 -3.81
CA VAL A 102 12.12 -6.57 -3.98
C VAL A 102 12.24 -7.00 -5.44
N TYR A 103 11.26 -6.65 -6.28
CA TYR A 103 11.10 -7.22 -7.62
C TYR A 103 11.38 -6.24 -8.75
N ASP A 104 11.30 -4.93 -8.49
CA ASP A 104 11.62 -3.95 -9.51
C ASP A 104 13.10 -4.02 -9.90
N SER A 105 13.28 -4.45 -11.15
CA SER A 105 14.55 -4.76 -11.80
C SER A 105 15.15 -3.54 -12.51
N ASN A 106 14.40 -2.42 -12.61
CA ASN A 106 14.85 -1.20 -13.26
C ASN A 106 15.82 -0.39 -12.39
N LEU A 107 17.01 -0.96 -12.18
CA LEU A 107 18.23 -0.20 -11.95
C LEU A 107 19.04 -0.29 -13.26
N PRO A 108 19.54 0.85 -13.75
CA PRO A 108 19.56 1.27 -15.15
C PRO A 108 20.27 0.28 -16.07
N GLY A 109 19.57 -0.30 -17.06
CA GLY A 109 20.18 -1.31 -17.92
C GLY A 109 19.64 -1.47 -19.34
N GLU A 110 18.34 -1.40 -19.60
CA GLU A 110 17.82 -1.77 -20.92
C GLU A 110 16.82 -0.74 -21.47
N MET A 111 17.12 -0.19 -22.65
CA MET A 111 16.23 0.67 -23.44
C MET A 111 15.13 -0.18 -24.10
N HIS A 112 14.27 -0.80 -23.31
CA HIS A 112 12.93 -1.14 -23.78
C HIS A 112 12.04 0.10 -23.66
N ASN A 113 10.78 0.08 -24.14
CA ASN A 113 9.91 1.25 -24.19
C ASN A 113 9.60 1.75 -22.76
N ILE A 114 10.51 2.55 -22.20
CA ILE A 114 10.60 2.92 -20.78
C ILE A 114 9.24 3.37 -20.23
N THR A 115 8.49 4.17 -20.98
CA THR A 115 7.17 4.65 -20.56
C THR A 115 6.12 3.54 -20.44
N VAL A 116 6.11 2.57 -21.36
CA VAL A 116 5.16 1.44 -21.34
C VAL A 116 5.56 0.46 -20.24
N ASP A 117 6.85 0.19 -20.10
CA ASP A 117 7.38 -0.72 -19.08
C ASP A 117 7.18 -0.15 -17.67
N MET A 118 7.33 1.17 -17.49
CA MET A 118 6.99 1.84 -16.22
C MET A 118 5.50 1.71 -15.91
N LYS A 119 4.60 1.94 -16.87
CA LYS A 119 3.16 1.77 -16.64
C LYS A 119 2.79 0.33 -16.27
N MET A 120 3.39 -0.65 -16.95
CA MET A 120 3.19 -2.06 -16.66
C MET A 120 3.72 -2.42 -15.26
N ASN A 121 4.91 -1.95 -14.91
CA ASN A 121 5.54 -2.21 -13.62
C ASN A 121 4.72 -1.65 -12.45
N GLU A 122 4.16 -0.45 -12.59
CA GLU A 122 3.25 0.14 -11.59
C GLU A 122 1.95 -0.67 -11.48
N ARG A 123 1.42 -1.17 -12.60
CA ARG A 123 0.24 -2.06 -12.60
C ARG A 123 0.56 -3.40 -11.93
N MET A 124 1.75 -3.97 -12.15
CA MET A 124 2.22 -5.16 -11.45
C MET A 124 2.32 -4.93 -9.95
N ALA A 125 2.86 -3.78 -9.52
CA ALA A 125 2.93 -3.40 -8.11
C ALA A 125 1.52 -3.31 -7.47
N ASP A 126 0.57 -2.66 -8.14
CA ASP A 126 -0.82 -2.57 -7.68
C ASP A 126 -1.51 -3.93 -7.63
N TYR A 127 -1.35 -4.76 -8.67
CA TYR A 127 -1.97 -6.08 -8.73
C TYR A 127 -1.35 -7.05 -7.73
N PHE A 128 -0.03 -6.95 -7.50
CA PHE A 128 0.68 -7.63 -6.44
C PHE A 128 0.13 -7.26 -5.07
N ALA A 129 0.02 -5.97 -4.76
CA ALA A 129 -0.52 -5.50 -3.49
C ALA A 129 -1.94 -6.01 -3.25
N ALA A 130 -2.81 -5.88 -4.26
CA ALA A 130 -4.17 -6.41 -4.21
C ALA A 130 -4.19 -7.92 -3.97
N SER A 131 -3.39 -8.69 -4.72
CA SER A 131 -3.36 -10.16 -4.64
C SER A 131 -2.79 -10.70 -3.33
N VAL A 132 -1.88 -9.97 -2.68
CA VAL A 132 -1.37 -10.35 -1.34
C VAL A 132 -2.39 -10.07 -0.24
N MET A 133 -3.13 -8.96 -0.34
CA MET A 133 -4.08 -8.52 0.68
C MET A 133 -5.45 -9.20 0.55
N LEU A 134 -5.95 -9.33 -0.67
CA LEU A 134 -7.31 -9.75 -0.97
C LEU A 134 -7.36 -11.26 -1.21
N GLY A 135 -8.10 -11.95 -0.34
CA GLY A 135 -8.39 -13.37 -0.47
C GLY A 135 -9.71 -13.60 -1.21
N ASN A 136 -10.57 -14.43 -0.61
CA ASN A 136 -11.87 -14.77 -1.17
C ASN A 136 -12.95 -13.72 -0.89
N VAL A 137 -12.76 -12.52 -1.45
CA VAL A 137 -13.65 -11.37 -1.21
C VAL A 137 -15.08 -11.64 -1.69
N TYR A 138 -15.23 -12.31 -2.83
CA TYR A 138 -16.54 -12.67 -3.40
C TYR A 138 -17.41 -13.49 -2.44
N GLU A 139 -16.88 -14.56 -1.85
CA GLU A 139 -17.65 -15.38 -0.92
C GLU A 139 -18.08 -14.59 0.31
N TYR A 140 -17.16 -13.82 0.92
CA TYR A 140 -17.50 -12.99 2.07
C TYR A 140 -18.55 -11.92 1.73
N TYR A 141 -18.41 -11.24 0.59
CA TYR A 141 -19.38 -10.26 0.11
C TYR A 141 -20.80 -10.84 0.02
N TYR A 142 -20.92 -12.10 -0.44
CA TYR A 142 -22.21 -12.78 -0.55
C TYR A 142 -22.77 -13.30 0.78
N THR A 143 -21.95 -13.47 1.83
CA THR A 143 -22.48 -13.74 3.18
C THR A 143 -23.20 -12.55 3.82
N LEU A 144 -23.07 -11.35 3.24
CA LEU A 144 -23.63 -10.09 3.75
C LEU A 144 -24.95 -9.72 3.05
N GLU A 145 -25.75 -10.72 2.64
CA GLU A 145 -26.87 -10.54 1.71
C GLU A 145 -28.01 -9.60 2.18
N ASP A 146 -28.09 -9.32 3.48
CA ASP A 146 -29.08 -8.42 4.06
C ASP A 146 -28.65 -6.94 4.05
N GLU A 147 -27.44 -6.63 3.55
CA GLU A 147 -26.91 -5.26 3.57
C GLU A 147 -26.94 -4.56 2.21
N GLU A 148 -27.01 -3.23 2.23
CA GLU A 148 -26.80 -2.38 1.06
C GLU A 148 -25.41 -2.61 0.47
N PHE A 149 -25.31 -2.59 -0.87
CA PHE A 149 -24.07 -2.78 -1.63
C PHE A 149 -22.85 -2.09 -1.02
N VAL A 150 -22.93 -0.78 -0.79
CA VAL A 150 -21.80 0.03 -0.29
C VAL A 150 -21.36 -0.43 1.10
N ASN A 151 -22.30 -0.82 1.97
CA ASN A 151 -21.97 -1.30 3.31
C ASN A 151 -21.24 -2.64 3.25
N ARG A 152 -21.61 -3.53 2.32
CA ARG A 152 -20.86 -4.78 2.07
C ARG A 152 -19.42 -4.50 1.65
N ILE A 153 -19.22 -3.53 0.75
CA ILE A 153 -17.87 -3.13 0.33
C ILE A 153 -17.07 -2.60 1.52
N ILE A 154 -17.68 -1.77 2.38
CA ILE A 154 -17.02 -1.25 3.59
C ILE A 154 -16.66 -2.39 4.56
N ARG A 155 -17.50 -3.41 4.72
CA ARG A 155 -17.16 -4.61 5.51
C ARG A 155 -16.01 -5.40 4.90
N CYS A 156 -15.96 -5.53 3.57
CA CYS A 156 -14.80 -6.11 2.89
C CYS A 156 -13.53 -5.28 3.13
N MET A 157 -13.62 -3.95 3.13
CA MET A 157 -12.48 -3.08 3.45
C MET A 157 -11.98 -3.31 4.88
N ASP A 158 -12.88 -3.49 5.85
CA ASP A 158 -12.51 -3.77 7.24
C ASP A 158 -11.83 -5.14 7.38
N LEU A 159 -12.44 -6.19 6.82
CA LEU A 159 -11.93 -7.57 6.91
C LEU A 159 -10.56 -7.74 6.23
N TYR A 160 -10.42 -7.25 4.99
CA TYR A 160 -9.21 -7.40 4.20
C TYR A 160 -8.24 -6.23 4.35
N LYS A 161 -8.62 -5.19 5.11
CA LYS A 161 -7.84 -3.98 5.36
C LYS A 161 -7.35 -3.29 4.08
N ALA A 162 -8.17 -3.35 3.05
CA ALA A 162 -7.85 -2.90 1.70
C ALA A 162 -8.68 -1.67 1.30
N PRO A 163 -8.19 -0.82 0.38
CA PRO A 163 -8.93 0.34 -0.11
C PRO A 163 -10.21 -0.02 -0.88
N TYR A 164 -11.18 0.90 -0.89
CA TYR A 164 -12.46 0.78 -1.58
C TYR A 164 -12.32 0.32 -3.04
N LYS A 165 -11.49 1.03 -3.83
CA LYS A 165 -11.27 0.68 -5.24
C LYS A 165 -10.58 -0.67 -5.42
N ALA A 166 -9.65 -1.05 -4.53
CA ALA A 166 -8.98 -2.36 -4.61
C ALA A 166 -9.98 -3.51 -4.39
N VAL A 167 -10.87 -3.38 -3.39
CA VAL A 167 -11.96 -4.34 -3.14
C VAL A 167 -12.88 -4.47 -4.36
N LEU A 168 -13.28 -3.34 -4.95
CA LEU A 168 -14.15 -3.34 -6.13
C LEU A 168 -13.49 -3.96 -7.36
N ILE A 169 -12.23 -3.63 -7.65
CA ILE A 169 -11.47 -4.23 -8.77
C ILE A 169 -11.42 -5.74 -8.62
N HIS A 170 -11.10 -6.24 -7.42
CA HIS A 170 -11.00 -7.67 -7.15
C HIS A 170 -12.34 -8.39 -7.27
N LEU A 171 -13.41 -7.82 -6.70
CA LEU A 171 -14.77 -8.36 -6.87
C LEU A 171 -15.20 -8.37 -8.34
N PHE A 172 -14.88 -7.33 -9.09
CA PHE A 172 -15.19 -7.24 -10.51
C PHE A 172 -14.46 -8.33 -11.32
N GLU A 173 -13.18 -8.53 -11.05
CA GLU A 173 -12.38 -9.58 -11.66
C GLU A 173 -12.93 -10.99 -11.35
N GLN A 174 -13.30 -11.26 -10.09
CA GLN A 174 -13.91 -12.53 -9.68
C GLN A 174 -15.30 -12.74 -10.31
N ALA A 175 -16.14 -11.70 -10.33
CA ALA A 175 -17.46 -11.73 -10.93
C ALA A 175 -17.41 -12.12 -12.41
N ILE A 176 -16.47 -11.57 -13.18
CA ILE A 176 -16.35 -11.88 -14.61
C ILE A 176 -15.63 -13.20 -14.85
N SER A 177 -14.52 -13.44 -14.15
CA SER A 177 -13.58 -14.52 -14.51
C SER A 177 -13.93 -15.87 -13.88
N LEU A 178 -14.58 -15.88 -12.72
CA LEU A 178 -14.85 -17.10 -11.96
C LEU A 178 -16.35 -17.42 -11.88
N TYR A 179 -17.17 -16.43 -11.51
CA TYR A 179 -18.57 -16.67 -11.15
C TYR A 179 -19.58 -16.30 -12.25
N LYS A 180 -19.17 -15.55 -13.28
CA LYS A 180 -20.03 -15.03 -14.36
C LYS A 180 -21.23 -14.22 -13.83
N ASP A 181 -21.00 -13.47 -12.78
CA ASP A 181 -22.01 -12.67 -12.08
C ASP A 181 -22.15 -11.28 -12.71
N MET A 182 -23.07 -11.19 -13.67
CA MET A 182 -23.34 -9.95 -14.41
C MET A 182 -24.03 -8.88 -13.55
N ASN A 183 -24.73 -9.28 -12.49
CA ASN A 183 -25.41 -8.33 -11.60
C ASN A 183 -24.39 -7.59 -10.76
N LEU A 184 -23.47 -8.31 -10.10
CA LEU A 184 -22.38 -7.71 -9.34
C LEU A 184 -21.47 -6.87 -10.24
N ARG A 185 -21.13 -7.36 -11.46
CA ARG A 185 -20.38 -6.59 -12.45
C ARG A 185 -21.00 -5.21 -12.68
N ASN A 186 -22.29 -5.16 -12.99
CA ASN A 186 -22.99 -3.91 -13.31
C ASN A 186 -23.08 -2.98 -12.09
N LEU A 187 -23.32 -3.56 -10.90
CA LEU A 187 -23.39 -2.79 -9.67
C LEU A 187 -22.05 -2.14 -9.32
N ILE A 188 -20.94 -2.87 -9.51
CA ILE A 188 -19.59 -2.31 -9.33
C ILE A 188 -19.36 -1.14 -10.29
N LEU A 189 -19.68 -1.29 -11.58
CA LEU A 189 -19.52 -0.18 -12.55
C LEU A 189 -20.31 1.08 -12.14
N GLN A 190 -21.51 0.91 -11.59
CA GLN A 190 -22.34 2.04 -11.14
C GLN A 190 -21.80 2.78 -9.91
N HIS A 191 -21.00 2.11 -9.09
CA HIS A 191 -20.51 2.59 -7.79
C HIS A 191 -18.99 2.79 -7.72
N PHE A 192 -18.26 2.44 -8.78
CA PHE A 192 -16.79 2.44 -8.80
C PHE A 192 -16.18 3.81 -8.50
N ASP A 193 -16.70 4.85 -9.16
CA ASP A 193 -16.24 6.23 -8.99
C ASP A 193 -17.04 7.01 -7.95
N LYS A 194 -17.91 6.33 -7.19
CA LYS A 194 -18.77 6.94 -6.16
C LYS A 194 -18.35 6.48 -4.76
N LYS A 195 -17.05 6.60 -4.45
CA LYS A 195 -16.55 6.36 -3.09
C LYS A 195 -17.26 7.33 -2.13
N PRO A 196 -17.80 6.85 -0.99
CA PRO A 196 -18.40 7.75 -0.01
C PRO A 196 -17.36 8.70 0.61
N ASP A 197 -17.71 9.98 0.78
CA ASP A 197 -16.82 10.96 1.40
C ASP A 197 -16.69 10.73 2.93
N ASN A 198 -17.77 10.29 3.57
CA ASN A 198 -17.87 10.12 5.02
C ASN A 198 -17.49 8.71 5.52
N MET A 199 -16.38 8.16 5.01
CA MET A 199 -15.94 6.78 5.33
C MET A 199 -15.87 6.50 6.83
N VAL A 200 -15.27 7.41 7.61
CA VAL A 200 -15.14 7.26 9.07
C VAL A 200 -16.49 7.10 9.76
N GLU A 201 -17.49 7.91 9.40
CA GLU A 201 -18.83 7.83 9.98
C GLU A 201 -19.54 6.54 9.61
N ARG A 202 -19.33 6.06 8.37
CA ARG A 202 -19.90 4.79 7.92
C ARG A 202 -19.30 3.61 8.66
N PHE A 203 -17.98 3.58 8.85
CA PHE A 203 -17.32 2.57 9.67
C PHE A 203 -17.92 2.53 11.09
N LYS A 204 -18.10 3.70 11.73
CA LYS A 204 -18.75 3.79 13.05
C LYS A 204 -20.19 3.27 13.05
N LYS A 205 -21.01 3.65 12.06
CA LYS A 205 -22.41 3.21 11.94
C LYS A 205 -22.55 1.70 11.72
N LEU A 206 -21.55 1.08 11.09
CA LEU A 206 -21.50 -0.37 10.84
C LEU A 206 -20.79 -1.14 11.97
N GLU A 207 -20.39 -0.45 13.05
CA GLU A 207 -19.67 -1.01 14.20
C GLU A 207 -18.32 -1.66 13.82
N LEU A 208 -17.64 -1.08 12.82
CA LEU A 208 -16.33 -1.51 12.31
C LEU A 208 -15.19 -0.65 12.91
N ASP A 209 -13.93 -0.97 12.62
CA ASP A 209 -12.78 -0.19 13.12
C ASP A 209 -12.61 1.14 12.34
N PRO A 210 -12.98 2.30 12.91
CA PRO A 210 -12.88 3.57 12.20
C PRO A 210 -11.44 4.03 11.97
N GLU A 211 -10.45 3.49 12.71
CA GLU A 211 -9.04 3.85 12.52
C GLU A 211 -8.54 3.43 11.13
N LEU A 212 -9.15 2.41 10.53
CA LEU A 212 -8.84 1.98 9.16
C LEU A 212 -9.13 3.07 8.12
N ALA A 213 -10.14 3.91 8.39
CA ALA A 213 -10.53 5.04 7.53
C ALA A 213 -9.89 6.37 7.93
N MET A 214 -9.02 6.40 8.94
CA MET A 214 -8.33 7.60 9.43
C MET A 214 -6.85 7.61 9.05
N PRO A 215 -6.23 8.80 8.90
CA PRO A 215 -4.79 8.92 8.82
C PRO A 215 -4.12 8.49 10.12
N THR A 216 -2.88 8.00 10.02
CA THR A 216 -2.08 7.64 11.20
C THR A 216 -1.19 8.78 11.66
N ASN A 217 -0.84 9.70 10.76
CA ASN A 217 0.07 10.84 10.98
C ASN A 217 1.39 10.46 11.69
N LEU A 218 1.80 9.20 11.57
CA LEU A 218 3.00 8.68 12.20
C LEU A 218 4.24 9.35 11.59
N VAL A 219 5.15 9.80 12.46
CA VAL A 219 6.48 10.29 12.09
C VAL A 219 7.54 9.29 12.58
N SER A 220 8.13 8.56 11.65
CA SER A 220 9.20 7.59 11.87
C SER A 220 10.31 7.78 10.83
N LEU A 221 11.56 7.86 11.28
CA LEU A 221 12.72 8.11 10.41
C LEU A 221 13.58 6.87 10.20
N GLY A 222 12.97 5.68 10.16
CA GLY A 222 13.66 4.43 9.76
C GLY A 222 14.80 3.96 10.67
N GLY A 223 14.85 4.44 11.92
CA GLY A 223 15.96 4.14 12.84
C GLY A 223 17.24 4.91 12.55
N LEU A 224 17.17 6.00 11.76
CA LEU A 224 18.33 6.84 11.43
C LEU A 224 19.00 7.42 12.68
N ASP A 225 18.23 7.72 13.72
CA ASP A 225 18.72 8.10 15.04
C ASP A 225 19.65 7.05 15.64
N LYS A 226 19.26 5.77 15.60
CA LYS A 226 20.09 4.65 16.07
C LYS A 226 21.35 4.46 15.24
N LEU A 227 21.26 4.65 13.91
CA LEU A 227 22.42 4.55 13.02
C LEU A 227 23.45 5.65 13.31
N ILE A 228 23.00 6.88 13.54
CA ILE A 228 23.91 7.99 13.89
C ILE A 228 24.55 7.72 15.26
N LEU A 229 23.77 7.29 16.26
CA LEU A 229 24.30 6.97 17.59
C LEU A 229 25.36 5.86 17.53
N LYS A 230 25.12 4.80 16.75
CA LYS A 230 26.13 3.76 16.52
C LYS A 230 27.43 4.32 15.96
N LYS A 231 27.36 5.30 15.04
CA LYS A 231 28.54 5.96 14.49
C LYS A 231 29.27 6.88 15.47
N VAL A 232 28.54 7.51 16.40
CA VAL A 232 29.13 8.23 17.54
C VAL A 232 29.93 7.26 18.41
N GLU A 233 29.36 6.11 18.76
CA GLU A 233 30.03 5.08 19.58
C GLU A 233 31.26 4.49 18.88
N GLU A 234 31.18 4.24 17.57
CA GLU A 234 32.30 3.74 16.77
C GLU A 234 33.44 4.77 16.59
N ASN A 235 33.14 6.07 16.66
CA ASN A 235 34.08 7.16 16.41
C ASN A 235 33.94 8.30 17.46
N PRO A 236 34.27 8.04 18.73
CA PRO A 236 33.99 8.97 19.82
C PRO A 236 34.76 10.31 19.71
N ASP A 237 35.90 10.32 19.02
CA ASP A 237 36.70 11.54 18.80
C ASP A 237 36.08 12.49 17.75
N THR A 238 34.95 12.09 17.16
CA THR A 238 34.32 12.78 16.04
C THR A 238 33.02 13.49 16.44
N THR A 239 33.05 14.81 16.50
CA THR A 239 31.94 15.64 17.02
C THR A 239 30.80 15.89 16.02
N TYR A 240 31.01 15.66 14.72
CA TYR A 240 29.97 15.92 13.72
C TYR A 240 28.81 14.91 13.78
N HIS A 241 29.05 13.68 14.25
CA HIS A 241 27.98 12.69 14.42
C HIS A 241 26.98 13.12 15.50
N GLU A 242 27.46 13.68 16.62
CA GLU A 242 26.58 14.23 17.66
C GLU A 242 25.79 15.44 17.16
N SER A 243 26.44 16.31 16.37
CA SER A 243 25.79 17.48 15.78
C SER A 243 24.66 17.08 14.83
N ASN A 244 24.90 16.05 13.99
CA ASN A 244 23.89 15.47 13.11
C ASN A 244 22.73 14.86 13.89
N TYR A 245 22.99 14.14 14.98
CA TYR A 245 21.95 13.58 15.84
C TYR A 245 21.05 14.68 16.43
N LYS A 246 21.65 15.73 16.99
CA LYS A 246 20.91 16.87 17.56
C LYS A 246 20.03 17.54 16.50
N PHE A 247 20.57 17.78 15.31
CA PHE A 247 19.81 18.36 14.21
C PHE A 247 18.65 17.45 13.76
N LEU A 248 18.89 16.14 13.64
CA LEU A 248 17.84 15.17 13.29
C LEU A 248 16.70 15.17 14.32
N MET A 249 17.01 15.26 15.62
CA MET A 249 15.99 15.33 16.66
C MET A 249 15.17 16.63 16.59
N GLN A 250 15.83 17.76 16.33
CA GLN A 250 15.12 19.03 16.10
C GLN A 250 14.20 18.96 14.88
N LEU A 251 14.63 18.33 13.78
CA LEU A 251 13.78 18.11 12.61
C LEU A 251 12.59 17.21 12.94
N LYS A 252 12.83 16.08 13.60
CA LYS A 252 11.78 15.14 14.01
C LYS A 252 10.71 15.83 14.88
N GLU A 253 11.13 16.64 15.85
CA GLU A 253 10.21 17.42 16.69
C GLU A 253 9.39 18.43 15.89
N ARG A 254 10.00 19.12 14.92
CA ARG A 254 9.29 20.05 14.03
C ARG A 254 8.24 19.32 13.20
N MET A 255 8.58 18.16 12.63
CA MET A 255 7.65 17.34 11.86
C MET A 255 6.49 16.83 12.71
N MET A 256 6.76 16.36 13.94
CA MET A 256 5.71 15.94 14.87
C MET A 256 4.73 17.08 15.21
N LYS A 257 5.23 18.30 15.38
CA LYS A 257 4.36 19.48 15.63
C LYS A 257 3.46 19.81 14.44
N LEU A 258 3.94 19.59 13.21
CA LEU A 258 3.14 19.78 12.00
C LEU A 258 2.09 18.66 11.86
N ALA A 259 2.47 17.42 12.14
CA ALA A 259 1.60 16.25 12.06
C ALA A 259 0.36 16.30 12.99
N VAL A 260 0.43 17.02 14.11
CA VAL A 260 -0.68 17.18 15.08
C VAL A 260 -1.65 18.30 14.70
N ARG A 261 -1.27 19.17 13.75
CA ARG A 261 -2.09 20.34 13.33
C ARG A 261 -3.05 20.03 12.17
N VAL A 262 -3.06 18.79 11.69
CA VAL A 262 -3.91 18.25 10.61
C VAL A 262 -4.91 17.28 11.20
#